data_AF-X0UQ84-F1
#
_entry.id   AF-X0UQ84-F1
#
_cell.length_a   1.000
_cell.length_b   1.000
_cell.length_c   1.000
_cell.angle_alpha   90.00
_cell.angle_beta   90.00
_cell.angle_gamma   90.00
#
_symmetry.space_group_name_H-M   'P 1'
#
loop_
_entity.id
_entity.type
_entity.pdbx_description
1 polymer ?
#
loop_
_entity_poly.entity_id
_entity_poly.type
_entity_poly.pdbx_seq_one_letter_code
_entity_poly.pdbx_strand_id
1 'polypeptide(L)'
;MKIKKNRLFIYLFAVILLFTATSSARVTPTYAIVNCKIIPVTGSPIEKGIIIIRDGLIESLGPQGKISIPEDAEIIKAEGLFAYPGLIDAHTNLFLELPKEEPRRPGTARTTAAEPRQKEKAQHPDLMALKLLKPKKTAVAGLHKIGITTVLVAPERGIYAGQSVLLNVNGDKAEPMVIKSPVALHVNFTTARGTYPSSLMGTMAFLRQSFLDTGHYSSHKSQFTKSSRGLKRPEYNPFLEALSPYV
;
A
#
# COMPACT_ATOMS: atom_id res chain seq x y z
N MET A 1 40.71 -52.95 3.25
CA MET A 1 41.40 -51.66 3.00
C MET A 1 41.13 -50.71 4.18
N LYS A 2 42.02 -50.67 5.20
CA LYS A 2 41.81 -49.89 6.44
C LYS A 2 42.18 -48.43 6.20
N ILE A 3 41.20 -47.59 5.86
CA ILE A 3 41.38 -46.14 5.82
C ILE A 3 41.67 -45.67 7.25
N LYS A 4 42.88 -45.14 7.49
CA LYS A 4 43.32 -44.64 8.81
C LYS A 4 42.32 -43.58 9.31
N LYS A 5 41.72 -43.79 10.49
CA LYS A 5 40.74 -42.88 11.14
C LYS A 5 41.15 -41.39 11.10
N ASN A 6 42.45 -41.09 11.15
CA ASN A 6 42.96 -39.72 11.11
C ASN A 6 42.75 -39.01 9.76
N ARG A 7 42.74 -39.74 8.63
CA ARG A 7 42.46 -39.14 7.32
C ARG A 7 40.97 -38.83 7.16
N LEU A 8 40.10 -39.70 7.68
CA LEU A 8 38.65 -39.47 7.68
C LEU A 8 38.28 -38.22 8.51
N PHE A 9 38.95 -38.01 9.65
CA PHE A 9 38.72 -36.83 10.49
C PHE A 9 39.17 -35.52 9.83
N ILE A 10 40.29 -35.53 9.09
CA ILE A 10 40.78 -34.37 8.32
C ILE A 10 39.82 -34.04 7.17
N TYR A 11 39.32 -35.04 6.45
CA TYR A 11 38.31 -34.81 5.41
C TYR A 11 36.98 -34.30 5.99
N LEU A 12 36.56 -34.81 7.15
CA LEU A 12 35.35 -34.32 7.83
C LEU A 12 35.50 -32.86 8.27
N PHE A 13 36.67 -32.49 8.81
CA PHE A 13 36.96 -31.11 9.21
C PHE A 13 37.06 -30.16 8.01
N ALA A 14 37.65 -30.60 6.89
CA ALA A 14 37.71 -29.83 5.66
C ALA A 14 36.33 -29.63 5.01
N VAL A 15 35.44 -30.63 5.09
CA VAL A 15 34.05 -30.53 4.60
C VAL A 15 33.22 -29.56 5.46
N ILE A 16 33.42 -29.56 6.78
CA ILE A 16 32.76 -28.60 7.69
C ILE A 16 33.25 -27.16 7.42
N LEU A 17 34.55 -26.98 7.17
CA LEU A 17 35.12 -25.66 6.84
C LEU A 17 34.63 -25.12 5.48
N LEU A 18 34.38 -26.02 4.51
CA LEU A 18 33.76 -25.67 3.22
C LEU A 18 32.29 -25.29 3.37
N PHE A 19 31.56 -25.88 4.33
CA PHE A 19 30.15 -25.60 4.57
C PHE A 19 29.93 -24.27 5.31
N THR A 20 30.91 -23.78 6.07
CA THR A 20 30.84 -22.48 6.75
C THR A 20 31.18 -21.29 5.86
N ALA A 21 31.72 -21.51 4.66
CA ALA A 21 32.20 -20.44 3.78
C ALA A 21 31.15 -19.86 2.80
N THR A 22 29.90 -20.33 2.85
CA THR A 22 28.82 -19.88 1.92
C THR A 22 27.72 -19.08 2.60
N SER A 23 28.02 -18.39 3.70
CA SER A 23 27.19 -17.25 4.12
C SER A 23 27.78 -15.96 3.55
N SER A 24 27.62 -15.77 2.23
CA SER A 24 27.75 -14.42 1.67
C SER A 24 26.59 -13.62 2.26
N ALA A 25 26.84 -12.90 3.35
CA ALA A 25 25.98 -11.80 3.72
C ALA A 25 25.80 -10.96 2.46
N ARG A 26 24.56 -10.72 2.04
CA ARG A 26 24.32 -9.74 0.98
C ARG A 26 24.90 -8.44 1.52
N VAL A 27 26.04 -8.01 1.00
CA VAL A 27 26.59 -6.69 1.29
C VAL A 27 25.62 -5.73 0.62
N THR A 28 24.60 -5.34 1.35
CA THR A 28 23.80 -4.19 0.98
C THR A 28 24.67 -2.96 1.15
N PRO A 29 24.59 -2.00 0.22
CA PRO A 29 25.42 -0.82 0.30
C PRO A 29 25.04 -0.03 1.56
N THR A 30 26.05 0.21 2.41
CA THR A 30 25.96 1.13 3.54
C THR A 30 26.30 2.53 3.02
N TYR A 31 25.48 3.53 3.34
CA TYR A 31 25.73 4.91 2.95
C TYR A 31 25.89 5.80 4.19
N ALA A 32 26.85 6.71 4.14
CA ALA A 32 27.04 7.74 5.14
C ALA A 32 26.88 9.12 4.49
N ILE A 33 25.75 9.80 4.75
CA ILE A 33 25.52 11.17 4.31
C ILE A 33 26.13 12.09 5.36
N VAL A 34 27.12 12.89 4.98
CA VAL A 34 27.91 13.71 5.91
C VAL A 34 27.79 15.20 5.63
N ASN A 35 27.88 16.01 6.68
CA ASN A 35 27.88 17.48 6.66
C ASN A 35 26.58 18.13 6.14
N CYS A 36 25.44 17.43 6.21
CA CYS A 36 24.14 18.01 5.87
C CYS A 36 23.46 18.60 7.10
N LYS A 37 22.55 19.56 6.87
CA LYS A 37 21.62 20.04 7.88
C LYS A 37 20.41 19.11 7.95
N ILE A 38 20.26 18.35 9.04
CA ILE A 38 19.20 17.36 9.21
C ILE A 38 17.99 18.01 9.89
N ILE A 39 16.80 17.80 9.31
CA ILE A 39 15.53 18.27 9.86
C ILE A 39 14.64 17.05 10.12
N PRO A 40 14.73 16.42 11.31
CA PRO A 40 14.09 15.13 11.60
C PRO A 40 12.56 15.22 11.83
N VAL A 41 11.99 16.43 11.83
CA VAL A 41 10.57 16.76 12.12
C VAL A 41 10.14 16.49 13.57
N THR A 42 10.56 15.37 14.16
CA THR A 42 10.25 14.94 15.53
C THR A 42 11.13 15.57 16.61
N GLY A 43 12.11 16.37 16.23
CA GLY A 43 13.07 17.00 17.15
C GLY A 43 13.76 18.21 16.55
N SER A 44 14.71 18.79 17.31
CA SER A 44 15.45 19.98 16.89
C SER A 44 16.32 19.71 15.65
N PRO A 45 16.49 20.69 14.75
CA PRO A 45 17.41 20.58 13.63
C PRO A 45 18.87 20.33 14.06
N ILE A 46 19.60 19.58 13.25
CA ILE A 46 21.04 19.30 13.44
C ILE A 46 21.81 19.98 12.32
N GLU A 47 22.60 21.01 12.63
CA GLU A 47 23.28 21.84 11.62
C GLU A 47 24.37 21.09 10.84
N LYS A 48 25.18 20.28 11.52
CA LYS A 48 26.24 19.45 10.92
C LYS A 48 26.01 17.99 11.29
N GLY A 49 25.12 17.35 10.54
CA GLY A 49 24.67 16.00 10.81
C GLY A 49 25.36 14.93 9.96
N ILE A 50 25.29 13.71 10.48
CA ILE A 50 25.62 12.47 9.78
C ILE A 50 24.37 11.58 9.81
N ILE A 51 24.03 10.97 8.67
CA ILE A 51 22.99 9.94 8.55
C ILE A 51 23.63 8.67 8.03
N ILE A 52 23.48 7.57 8.77
CA ILE A 52 23.93 6.23 8.35
C ILE A 52 22.73 5.44 7.87
N ILE A 53 22.81 4.93 6.65
CA ILE A 53 21.78 4.11 6.01
C ILE A 53 22.37 2.74 5.73
N ARG A 54 21.72 1.68 6.21
CA ARG A 54 22.11 0.29 6.02
C ARG A 54 20.88 -0.52 5.64
N ASP A 55 20.98 -1.38 4.63
CA ASP A 55 19.85 -2.19 4.14
C ASP A 55 18.61 -1.35 3.71
N GLY A 56 18.81 -0.08 3.33
CA GLY A 56 17.71 0.84 3.02
C GLY A 56 16.95 1.39 4.23
N LEU A 57 17.45 1.14 5.45
CA LEU A 57 16.93 1.69 6.70
C LEU A 57 17.93 2.68 7.31
N ILE A 58 17.42 3.66 8.06
CA ILE A 58 18.27 4.58 8.82
C ILE A 58 18.75 3.85 10.07
N GLU A 59 20.04 3.55 10.14
CA GLU A 59 20.68 2.88 11.29
C GLU A 59 20.91 3.88 12.43
N SER A 60 21.41 5.08 12.09
CA SER A 60 21.62 6.15 13.07
C SER A 60 21.68 7.52 12.40
N LEU A 61 21.36 8.56 13.16
CA LEU A 61 21.53 9.95 12.74
C LEU A 61 21.92 10.82 13.95
N GLY A 62 22.75 11.85 13.73
CA GLY A 62 23.18 12.71 14.82
C GLY A 62 24.20 13.77 14.41
N PRO A 63 24.61 14.64 15.35
CA PRO A 63 25.69 15.59 15.13
C PRO A 63 27.02 14.91 14.80
N GLN A 64 27.82 15.57 13.97
CA GLN A 64 29.21 15.19 13.69
C GLN A 64 30.00 15.04 15.00
N GLY A 65 30.70 13.92 15.15
CA GLY A 65 31.45 13.57 16.36
C GLY A 65 30.70 12.68 17.37
N LYS A 66 29.36 12.56 17.25
CA LYS A 66 28.58 11.57 18.03
C LYS A 66 28.31 10.27 17.27
N ILE A 67 28.35 10.33 15.94
CA ILE A 67 28.13 9.18 15.06
C ILE A 67 29.47 8.75 14.47
N SER A 68 29.84 7.49 14.69
CA SER A 68 30.96 6.84 14.01
C SER A 68 30.53 6.37 12.63
N ILE A 69 31.27 6.78 11.60
CA ILE A 69 31.02 6.33 10.23
C ILE A 69 31.58 4.90 10.09
N PRO A 70 30.76 3.91 9.68
CA PRO A 70 31.25 2.55 9.44
C PRO A 70 32.29 2.52 8.31
N GLU A 71 33.30 1.65 8.41
CA GLU A 71 34.37 1.54 7.40
C GLU A 71 33.86 1.02 6.05
N ASP A 72 32.76 0.27 6.05
CA ASP A 72 32.08 -0.25 4.86
C ASP A 72 31.15 0.76 4.18
N ALA A 73 31.00 1.97 4.74
CA ALA A 73 30.07 2.96 4.24
C ALA A 73 30.61 3.79 3.07
N GLU A 74 29.82 3.92 2.01
CA GLU A 74 30.06 4.90 0.96
C GLU A 74 29.72 6.31 1.46
N ILE A 75 30.71 7.21 1.42
CA ILE A 75 30.57 8.57 1.97
C ILE A 75 29.98 9.50 0.90
N ILE A 76 28.81 10.06 1.20
CA ILE A 76 28.13 11.08 0.39
C ILE A 76 28.30 12.43 1.08
N LYS A 77 29.09 13.33 0.48
CA LYS A 77 29.28 14.70 0.98
C LYS A 77 28.08 15.56 0.60
N ALA A 78 27.36 16.07 1.60
CA ALA A 78 26.14 16.86 1.43
C ALA A 78 26.25 18.25 2.09
N GLU A 79 27.43 18.87 1.99
CA GLU A 79 27.72 20.16 2.58
C GLU A 79 26.85 21.28 1.97
N GLY A 80 26.25 22.10 2.84
CA GLY A 80 25.30 23.14 2.44
C GLY A 80 23.92 22.63 2.02
N LEU A 81 23.68 21.31 2.04
CA LEU A 81 22.40 20.70 1.72
C LEU A 81 21.57 20.42 2.98
N PHE A 82 20.26 20.32 2.77
CA PHE A 82 19.29 20.01 3.81
C PHE A 82 18.75 18.59 3.61
N ALA A 83 18.77 17.79 4.67
CA ALA A 83 18.21 16.45 4.70
C ALA A 83 16.84 16.49 5.39
N TYR A 84 15.80 16.16 4.64
CA TYR A 84 14.43 15.99 5.12
C TYR A 84 14.00 14.53 4.99
N PRO A 85 13.11 14.06 5.88
CA PRO A 85 12.34 12.85 5.62
C PRO A 85 11.59 12.99 4.30
N GLY A 86 11.46 11.88 3.57
CA GLY A 86 10.62 11.84 2.39
C GLY A 86 9.18 12.22 2.73
N LEU A 87 8.60 13.11 1.94
CA LEU A 87 7.23 13.58 2.16
C LEU A 87 6.23 12.47 1.85
N ILE A 88 5.10 12.52 2.54
CA ILE A 88 4.00 11.57 2.43
C ILE A 88 2.78 12.31 1.86
N ASP A 89 2.30 11.85 0.70
CA ASP A 89 0.99 12.25 0.19
C ASP A 89 -0.08 11.30 0.76
N ALA A 90 -0.95 11.85 1.61
CA ALA A 90 -1.96 11.08 2.32
C ALA A 90 -3.19 10.74 1.48
N HIS A 91 -3.37 11.33 0.28
CA HIS A 91 -4.49 11.00 -0.58
C HIS A 91 -4.24 11.42 -2.03
N THR A 92 -4.02 10.45 -2.90
CA THR A 92 -3.83 10.70 -4.34
C THR A 92 -4.57 9.68 -5.20
N ASN A 93 -4.93 10.08 -6.42
CA ASN A 93 -5.47 9.19 -7.45
C ASN A 93 -4.42 8.86 -8.53
N LEU A 94 -3.17 9.29 -8.32
CA LEU A 94 -2.07 9.00 -9.23
C LEU A 94 -1.91 7.49 -9.43
N PHE A 95 -1.45 7.11 -10.63
CA PHE A 95 -1.25 5.72 -11.07
C PHE A 95 -2.52 4.89 -11.27
N LEU A 96 -3.71 5.40 -10.95
CA LEU A 96 -4.95 4.68 -11.22
C LEU A 96 -5.38 4.84 -12.68
N GLU A 97 -5.54 3.72 -13.37
CA GLU A 97 -6.26 3.68 -14.64
C GLU A 97 -7.67 3.16 -14.42
N LEU A 98 -8.57 4.07 -14.06
CA LEU A 98 -9.99 3.76 -13.95
C LEU A 98 -10.55 3.45 -15.34
N PRO A 99 -11.39 2.40 -15.49
CA PRO A 99 -12.15 2.18 -16.71
C PRO A 99 -12.86 3.48 -17.13
N LYS A 100 -12.66 3.90 -18.38
CA LYS A 100 -13.39 5.04 -18.92
C LYS A 100 -14.85 4.61 -19.05
N GLU A 101 -15.76 5.33 -18.40
CA GLU A 101 -17.18 5.20 -18.72
C GLU A 101 -17.35 5.58 -20.19
N GLU A 102 -17.92 4.69 -21.00
CA GLU A 102 -18.21 5.00 -22.39
C GLU A 102 -19.09 6.26 -22.45
N PRO A 103 -18.73 7.26 -23.28
CA PRO A 103 -19.55 8.45 -23.41
C PRO A 103 -20.95 8.03 -23.86
N ARG A 104 -21.97 8.44 -23.08
CA ARG A 104 -23.37 8.30 -23.48
C ARG A 104 -23.53 8.92 -24.86
N ARG A 105 -23.76 8.09 -25.88
CA ARG A 105 -24.21 8.57 -27.19
C ARG A 105 -25.51 9.37 -26.97
N PRO A 106 -25.58 10.65 -27.34
CA PRO A 106 -26.83 11.38 -27.29
C PRO A 106 -27.69 10.89 -28.46
N GLY A 107 -28.67 10.04 -28.16
CA GLY A 107 -29.64 9.60 -29.17
C GLY A 107 -30.03 8.14 -29.03
N THR A 108 -31.11 7.90 -28.28
CA THR A 108 -32.27 7.07 -28.65
C THR A 108 -33.09 6.83 -27.39
N ALA A 109 -34.12 7.64 -27.20
CA ALA A 109 -35.24 7.26 -26.36
C ALA A 109 -35.90 6.04 -27.02
N ARG A 110 -35.54 4.83 -26.55
CA ARG A 110 -36.35 3.64 -26.80
C ARG A 110 -37.29 3.46 -25.62
N THR A 111 -38.53 3.83 -25.88
CA THR A 111 -39.74 3.47 -25.15
C THR A 111 -39.95 1.96 -25.25
N THR A 112 -39.42 1.20 -24.30
CA THR A 112 -39.94 -0.14 -24.00
C THR A 112 -39.86 -0.34 -22.50
N ALA A 113 -41.02 -0.52 -21.87
CA ALA A 113 -41.15 -1.03 -20.51
C ALA A 113 -40.56 -2.45 -20.46
N ALA A 114 -39.27 -2.54 -20.17
CA ALA A 114 -38.55 -3.79 -19.96
C ALA A 114 -37.38 -3.48 -19.03
N GLU A 115 -37.63 -3.76 -17.73
CA GLU A 115 -36.71 -3.74 -16.58
C GLU A 115 -35.97 -2.42 -16.35
N PRO A 116 -35.98 -1.86 -15.11
CA PRO A 116 -34.98 -0.88 -14.78
C PRO A 116 -33.65 -1.62 -14.85
N ARG A 117 -32.92 -1.47 -15.96
CA ARG A 117 -31.48 -1.68 -15.96
C ARG A 117 -30.94 -0.71 -14.93
N GLN A 118 -30.93 -1.14 -13.67
CA GLN A 118 -30.12 -0.60 -12.62
C GLN A 118 -28.72 -0.69 -13.19
N LYS A 119 -28.29 0.37 -13.87
CA LYS A 119 -26.89 0.66 -14.01
C LYS A 119 -26.44 0.79 -12.57
N GLU A 120 -25.98 -0.30 -11.98
CA GLU A 120 -25.25 -0.32 -10.72
C GLU A 120 -24.10 0.66 -10.93
N LYS A 121 -24.34 1.92 -10.57
CA LYS A 121 -23.38 2.99 -10.75
C LYS A 121 -22.29 2.74 -9.73
N ALA A 122 -21.22 2.09 -10.17
CA ALA A 122 -19.91 1.95 -9.53
C ALA A 122 -19.92 2.07 -8.00
N GLN A 123 -20.68 1.21 -7.33
CA GLN A 123 -20.55 0.99 -5.90
C GLN A 123 -19.69 -0.24 -5.75
N HIS A 124 -18.39 -0.03 -5.61
CA HIS A 124 -17.42 -1.12 -5.60
C HIS A 124 -16.60 -1.08 -4.30
N PRO A 125 -17.19 -1.45 -3.15
CA PRO A 125 -16.41 -1.62 -1.93
C PRO A 125 -15.33 -2.70 -2.08
N ASP A 126 -15.48 -3.60 -3.05
CA ASP A 126 -14.54 -4.66 -3.44
C ASP A 126 -13.41 -4.17 -4.37
N LEU A 127 -13.50 -2.94 -4.90
CA LEU A 127 -12.49 -2.39 -5.79
C LEU A 127 -11.21 -2.08 -5.02
N MET A 128 -10.18 -2.86 -5.27
CA MET A 128 -8.84 -2.60 -4.72
C MET A 128 -8.04 -1.72 -5.65
N ALA A 129 -7.54 -0.58 -5.16
CA ALA A 129 -6.65 0.31 -5.89
C ALA A 129 -5.43 -0.44 -6.47
N LEU A 130 -4.94 -1.46 -5.76
CA LEU A 130 -3.83 -2.30 -6.21
C LEU A 130 -4.07 -2.95 -7.60
N LYS A 131 -5.31 -3.36 -7.90
CA LYS A 131 -5.66 -3.98 -9.19
C LYS A 131 -5.68 -2.98 -10.35
N LEU A 132 -5.82 -1.69 -10.05
CA LEU A 132 -5.90 -0.60 -11.02
C LEU A 132 -4.58 0.17 -11.16
N LEU A 133 -3.57 -0.21 -10.39
CA LEU A 133 -2.32 0.51 -10.29
C LEU A 133 -1.46 0.27 -11.54
N LYS A 134 -1.10 1.34 -12.23
CA LYS A 134 -0.10 1.34 -13.30
C LYS A 134 0.92 2.45 -13.06
N PRO A 135 2.04 2.15 -12.40
CA PRO A 135 3.12 3.10 -12.19
C PRO A 135 3.66 3.61 -13.52
N LYS A 136 3.77 4.93 -13.66
CA LYS A 136 4.41 5.58 -14.82
C LYS A 136 5.70 6.24 -14.35
N LYS A 137 6.82 5.92 -15.01
CA LYS A 137 8.15 6.48 -14.67
C LYS A 137 8.15 8.01 -14.61
N THR A 138 7.42 8.66 -15.51
CA THR A 138 7.31 10.12 -15.54
C THR A 138 6.61 10.71 -14.32
N ALA A 139 5.54 10.05 -13.85
CA ALA A 139 4.81 10.46 -12.65
C ALA A 139 5.64 10.21 -11.39
N VAL A 140 6.35 9.07 -11.30
CA VAL A 140 7.30 8.77 -10.22
C VAL A 140 8.40 9.84 -10.13
N ALA A 141 9.04 10.14 -11.26
CA ALA A 141 10.08 11.17 -11.30
C ALA A 141 9.55 12.56 -10.94
N GLY A 142 8.30 12.87 -11.28
CA GLY A 142 7.61 14.09 -10.86
C GLY A 142 7.49 14.20 -9.33
N LEU A 143 7.08 13.11 -8.67
CA LEU A 143 6.95 13.04 -7.21
C LEU A 143 8.31 13.14 -6.51
N HIS A 144 9.36 12.52 -7.06
CA HIS A 144 10.71 12.61 -6.48
C HIS A 144 11.30 14.01 -6.53
N LYS A 145 11.03 14.77 -7.60
CA LYS A 145 11.51 16.16 -7.72
C LYS A 145 10.95 17.08 -6.64
N ILE A 146 9.76 16.78 -6.14
CA ILE A 146 9.11 17.53 -5.04
C ILE A 146 9.34 16.88 -3.67
N GLY A 147 10.11 15.80 -3.59
CA GLY A 147 10.47 15.13 -2.34
C GLY A 147 9.42 14.17 -1.79
N ILE A 148 8.38 13.81 -2.57
CA ILE A 148 7.37 12.81 -2.16
C ILE A 148 7.91 11.41 -2.41
N THR A 149 7.95 10.61 -1.34
CA THR A 149 8.46 9.23 -1.38
C THR A 149 7.37 8.20 -1.11
N THR A 150 6.35 8.54 -0.32
CA THR A 150 5.26 7.63 0.04
C THR A 150 3.93 8.25 -0.36
N VAL A 151 3.05 7.46 -0.95
CA VAL A 151 1.72 7.92 -1.39
C VAL A 151 0.64 6.94 -0.99
N LEU A 152 -0.50 7.45 -0.53
CA LEU A 152 -1.72 6.68 -0.36
C LEU A 152 -2.59 6.84 -1.62
N VAL A 153 -2.64 5.79 -2.44
CA VAL A 153 -3.45 5.80 -3.66
C VAL A 153 -4.85 5.32 -3.35
N ALA A 154 -5.84 6.17 -3.62
CA ALA A 154 -7.26 5.93 -3.37
C ALA A 154 -8.09 6.14 -4.64
N PRO A 155 -9.05 5.26 -4.96
CA PRO A 155 -10.02 5.52 -6.03
C PRO A 155 -11.00 6.62 -5.60
N GLU A 156 -11.56 7.37 -6.56
CA GLU A 156 -12.38 8.56 -6.28
C GLU A 156 -13.83 8.48 -6.75
N ARG A 157 -14.22 7.43 -7.49
CA ARG A 157 -15.54 7.39 -8.15
C ARG A 157 -16.56 6.57 -7.37
N GLY A 158 -17.80 7.07 -7.31
CA GLY A 158 -18.91 6.40 -6.65
C GLY A 158 -19.03 6.76 -5.17
N ILE A 159 -20.09 6.27 -4.54
CA ILE A 159 -20.32 6.46 -3.09
C ILE A 159 -19.33 5.60 -2.30
N TYR A 160 -19.21 4.32 -2.67
CA TYR A 160 -18.09 3.47 -2.26
C TYR A 160 -17.04 3.50 -3.36
N ALA A 161 -15.97 4.23 -3.13
CA ALA A 161 -14.92 4.40 -4.12
C ALA A 161 -14.02 3.17 -4.23
N GLY A 162 -13.83 2.48 -3.11
CA GLY A 162 -13.02 1.27 -3.01
C GLY A 162 -11.94 1.39 -1.94
N GLN A 163 -10.97 0.50 -2.00
CA GLN A 163 -9.94 0.32 -0.99
C GLN A 163 -8.61 0.92 -1.45
N SER A 164 -7.96 1.70 -0.59
CA SER A 164 -6.65 2.30 -0.90
C SER A 164 -5.47 1.38 -0.64
N VAL A 165 -4.35 1.73 -1.27
CA VAL A 165 -3.05 1.09 -1.10
C VAL A 165 -2.00 2.14 -0.72
N LEU A 166 -1.16 1.81 0.26
CA LEU A 166 0.00 2.63 0.63
C LEU A 166 1.22 2.13 -0.15
N LEU A 167 1.88 3.05 -0.86
CA LEU A 167 2.98 2.75 -1.76
C LEU A 167 4.22 3.56 -1.40
N ASN A 168 5.38 2.90 -1.44
CA ASN A 168 6.66 3.58 -1.56
C ASN A 168 6.95 3.78 -3.05
N VAL A 169 7.21 5.01 -3.46
CA VAL A 169 7.47 5.37 -4.84
C VAL A 169 8.94 5.10 -5.14
N ASN A 170 9.34 3.84 -5.30
CA ASN A 170 10.75 3.45 -5.45
C ASN A 170 11.02 2.52 -6.65
N GLY A 171 10.04 2.30 -7.54
CA GLY A 171 10.19 1.33 -8.62
C GLY A 171 9.29 1.54 -9.82
N ASP A 172 9.48 0.66 -10.80
CA ASP A 172 8.72 0.62 -12.05
C ASP A 172 7.48 -0.28 -11.97
N LYS A 173 7.50 -1.25 -11.04
CA LYS A 173 6.47 -2.27 -10.85
C LYS A 173 5.64 -2.00 -9.60
N ALA A 174 4.35 -2.33 -9.66
CA ALA A 174 3.40 -2.08 -8.58
C ALA A 174 3.71 -2.89 -7.32
N GLU A 175 4.06 -4.17 -7.48
CA GLU A 175 4.19 -5.13 -6.40
C GLU A 175 5.28 -4.79 -5.37
N PRO A 176 6.54 -4.47 -5.74
CA PRO A 176 7.57 -4.10 -4.78
C PRO A 176 7.33 -2.74 -4.12
N MET A 177 6.45 -1.91 -4.68
CA MET A 177 6.11 -0.60 -4.12
C MET A 177 5.09 -0.72 -2.97
N VAL A 178 4.36 -1.83 -2.84
CA VAL A 178 3.30 -1.97 -1.83
C VAL A 178 3.88 -2.09 -0.43
N ILE A 179 3.56 -1.12 0.43
CA ILE A 179 3.81 -1.21 1.87
C ILE A 179 2.64 -1.92 2.56
N LYS A 180 1.40 -1.52 2.22
CA LYS A 180 0.19 -2.07 2.84
C LYS A 180 -1.01 -2.01 1.89
N SER A 181 -1.75 -3.11 1.81
CA SER A 181 -3.01 -3.22 1.07
C SER A 181 -3.96 -4.23 1.73
N PRO A 182 -5.26 -3.91 1.92
CA PRO A 182 -5.86 -2.57 1.86
C PRO A 182 -5.52 -1.71 3.09
N VAL A 183 -5.57 -0.39 2.95
CA VAL A 183 -5.34 0.55 4.07
C VAL A 183 -6.65 1.06 4.66
N ALA A 184 -7.52 1.59 3.81
CA ALA A 184 -8.81 2.14 4.20
C ALA A 184 -9.83 1.96 3.06
N LEU A 185 -11.11 1.88 3.44
CA LEU A 185 -12.22 2.03 2.51
C LEU A 185 -12.52 3.52 2.33
N HIS A 186 -12.59 3.97 1.08
CA HIS A 186 -12.90 5.35 0.73
C HIS A 186 -14.37 5.50 0.38
N VAL A 187 -15.02 6.48 1.01
CA VAL A 187 -16.44 6.77 0.87
C VAL A 187 -16.61 8.24 0.47
N ASN A 188 -17.38 8.49 -0.58
CA ASN A 188 -17.68 9.84 -1.05
C ASN A 188 -19.14 10.20 -0.83
N PHE A 189 -19.38 11.45 -0.48
CA PHE A 189 -20.71 12.03 -0.35
C PHE A 189 -21.24 12.57 -1.68
N THR A 190 -21.22 11.72 -2.70
CA THR A 190 -21.72 12.07 -4.03
C THR A 190 -23.21 11.71 -4.16
N THR A 191 -23.91 12.45 -5.02
CA THR A 191 -25.32 12.21 -5.33
C THR A 191 -25.47 11.92 -6.81
N ALA A 192 -26.43 11.06 -7.16
CA ALA A 192 -26.66 10.67 -8.54
C ALA A 192 -28.05 11.13 -8.99
N ARG A 193 -28.11 12.06 -9.94
CA ARG A 193 -29.41 12.49 -10.51
C ARG A 193 -30.10 11.30 -11.21
N GLY A 194 -31.39 11.12 -10.92
CA GLY A 194 -32.25 10.12 -11.55
C GLY A 194 -32.15 8.68 -11.01
N THR A 195 -31.44 8.45 -9.91
CA THR A 195 -31.37 7.13 -9.26
C THR A 195 -31.15 7.33 -7.75
N TYR A 196 -31.66 6.43 -6.91
CA TYR A 196 -31.33 6.47 -5.49
C TYR A 196 -29.82 6.15 -5.29
N PRO A 197 -29.07 6.93 -4.50
CA PRO A 197 -29.47 8.15 -3.80
C PRO A 197 -29.32 9.43 -4.64
N SER A 198 -30.39 10.23 -4.71
CA SER A 198 -30.46 11.47 -5.48
C SER A 198 -30.15 12.73 -4.68
N SER A 199 -30.03 12.62 -3.36
CA SER A 199 -29.75 13.72 -2.43
C SER A 199 -28.68 13.30 -1.42
N LEU A 200 -28.03 14.28 -0.79
CA LEU A 200 -27.00 14.01 0.23
C LEU A 200 -27.58 13.24 1.43
N MET A 201 -28.82 13.56 1.82
CA MET A 201 -29.58 12.81 2.83
C MET A 201 -29.77 11.35 2.39
N GLY A 202 -30.11 11.12 1.12
CA GLY A 202 -30.21 9.78 0.55
C GLY A 202 -28.88 9.04 0.60
N THR A 203 -27.76 9.71 0.30
CA THR A 203 -26.43 9.09 0.34
C THR A 203 -26.06 8.68 1.77
N MET A 204 -26.33 9.53 2.76
CA MET A 204 -26.11 9.19 4.17
C MET A 204 -27.00 8.04 4.64
N ALA A 205 -28.28 8.05 4.27
CA ALA A 205 -29.20 6.95 4.59
C ALA A 205 -28.74 5.63 3.97
N PHE A 206 -28.30 5.66 2.70
CA PHE A 206 -27.76 4.51 2.00
C PHE A 206 -26.50 3.95 2.66
N LEU A 207 -25.54 4.80 3.03
CA LEU A 207 -24.34 4.39 3.75
C LEU A 207 -24.70 3.69 5.07
N ARG A 208 -25.58 4.34 5.85
CA ARG A 208 -26.01 3.82 7.14
C ARG A 208 -26.71 2.46 7.01
N GLN A 209 -27.61 2.33 6.03
CA GLN A 209 -28.29 1.07 5.72
C GLN A 209 -27.29 -0.01 5.31
N SER A 210 -26.33 0.30 4.44
CA SER A 210 -25.31 -0.64 3.98
C SER A 210 -24.51 -1.25 5.14
N PHE A 211 -24.11 -0.43 6.12
CA PHE A 211 -23.39 -0.90 7.31
C PHE A 211 -24.27 -1.74 8.25
N LEU A 212 -25.54 -1.37 8.44
CA LEU A 212 -26.49 -2.17 9.22
C LEU A 212 -26.74 -3.55 8.59
N ASP A 213 -26.96 -3.58 7.27
CA ASP A 213 -27.17 -4.80 6.51
C ASP A 213 -25.92 -5.70 6.55
N THR A 214 -24.73 -5.10 6.46
CA THR A 214 -23.45 -5.81 6.57
C THR A 214 -23.28 -6.40 7.97
N GLY A 215 -23.61 -5.67 9.02
CA GLY A 215 -23.56 -6.18 10.40
C GLY A 215 -24.50 -7.35 10.63
N HIS A 216 -25.72 -7.26 10.11
CA HIS A 216 -26.68 -8.36 10.14
C HIS A 216 -26.16 -9.58 9.36
N TYR A 217 -25.64 -9.36 8.14
CA TYR A 217 -25.06 -10.40 7.30
C TYR A 217 -23.86 -11.09 7.98
N SER A 218 -22.92 -10.33 8.55
CA SER A 218 -21.74 -10.84 9.26
C SER A 218 -22.13 -11.66 10.49
N SER A 219 -23.10 -11.18 11.28
CA SER A 219 -23.65 -11.90 12.43
C SER A 219 -24.31 -13.21 12.01
N HIS A 220 -25.18 -13.18 10.99
CA HIS A 220 -25.85 -14.38 10.48
C HIS A 220 -24.84 -15.41 9.93
N LYS A 221 -23.81 -14.95 9.21
CA LYS A 221 -22.71 -15.79 8.71
C LYS A 221 -21.91 -16.42 9.86
N SER A 222 -21.55 -15.64 10.87
CA SER A 222 -20.83 -16.13 12.06
C SER A 222 -21.64 -17.19 12.81
N GLN A 223 -22.94 -16.96 12.99
CA GLN A 223 -23.85 -17.93 13.63
C GLN A 223 -23.96 -19.22 12.81
N PHE A 224 -24.13 -19.13 11.49
CA PHE A 224 -24.18 -20.29 10.60
C PHE A 224 -22.88 -21.11 10.64
N THR A 225 -21.72 -20.45 10.68
CA THR A 225 -20.42 -21.12 10.79
C THR A 225 -20.24 -21.82 12.15
N LYS A 226 -20.77 -21.24 13.23
CA LYS A 226 -20.72 -21.84 14.59
C LYS A 226 -21.73 -22.97 14.78
N SER A 227 -22.92 -22.85 14.20
CA SER A 227 -24.01 -23.81 14.35
C SER A 227 -24.89 -23.78 13.11
N SER A 228 -24.77 -24.80 12.27
CA SER A 228 -25.51 -24.92 11.01
C SER A 228 -26.92 -25.49 11.17
N ARG A 229 -27.32 -25.89 12.39
CA ARG A 229 -28.58 -26.59 12.64
C ARG A 229 -29.74 -25.59 12.72
N GLY A 230 -30.67 -25.68 11.77
CA GLY A 230 -31.90 -24.88 11.75
C GLY A 230 -31.76 -23.47 11.14
N LEU A 231 -30.56 -23.09 10.69
CA LEU A 231 -30.32 -21.81 10.02
C LEU A 231 -30.22 -22.01 8.50
N LYS A 232 -30.90 -21.13 7.74
CA LYS A 232 -30.72 -21.07 6.28
C LYS A 232 -29.34 -20.52 5.99
N ARG A 233 -28.61 -21.15 5.06
CA ARG A 233 -27.31 -20.63 4.59
C ARG A 233 -27.48 -19.18 4.10
N PRO A 234 -26.67 -18.22 4.58
CA PRO A 234 -26.68 -16.86 4.07
C PRO A 234 -26.36 -16.83 2.57
N GLU A 235 -27.13 -16.05 1.81
CA GLU A 235 -26.87 -15.83 0.39
C GLU A 235 -25.63 -14.95 0.21
N TYR A 236 -24.72 -15.36 -0.68
CA TYR A 236 -23.49 -14.64 -0.90
C TYR A 236 -23.76 -13.33 -1.65
N ASN A 237 -23.48 -12.21 -0.98
CA ASN A 237 -23.56 -10.88 -1.58
C ASN A 237 -22.14 -10.26 -1.62
N PRO A 238 -21.54 -10.06 -2.82
CA PRO A 238 -20.20 -9.48 -2.95
C PRO A 238 -20.03 -8.12 -2.27
N PHE A 239 -21.07 -7.28 -2.31
CA PHE A 239 -21.05 -5.94 -1.74
C PHE A 239 -20.97 -5.98 -0.20
N LEU A 240 -21.82 -6.79 0.43
CA LEU A 240 -21.81 -6.97 1.90
C LEU A 240 -20.56 -7.71 2.38
N GLU A 241 -20.07 -8.67 1.59
CA GLU A 241 -18.83 -9.38 1.90
C GLU A 241 -17.63 -8.44 1.92
N ALA A 242 -17.53 -7.54 0.94
CA ALA A 242 -16.45 -6.56 0.87
C ALA A 242 -16.49 -5.52 2.00
N LEU A 243 -17.69 -5.22 2.54
CA LEU A 243 -17.85 -4.34 3.68
C LEU A 243 -17.63 -5.03 5.04
N SER A 244 -17.70 -6.36 5.09
CA SER A 244 -17.61 -7.13 6.33
C SER A 244 -16.38 -6.84 7.23
N PRO A 245 -15.18 -6.51 6.70
CA PRO A 245 -14.03 -6.17 7.55
C PRO A 245 -14.15 -4.81 8.28
N TYR A 246 -15.16 -4.00 7.93
CA TYR A 246 -15.34 -2.64 8.43
C TYR A 246 -16.52 -2.52 9.43
N VAL A 247 -17.10 -3.64 9.86
CA VAL A 247 -18.25 -3.71 10.78
C VAL A 247 -17.93 -4.52 12.02
#